data_AF-X1FIC4-F1
#
_entry.id   AF-X1FIC4-F1
#
_cell.length_a   1.000
_cell.length_b   1.000
_cell.length_c   1.000
_cell.angle_alpha   90.00
_cell.angle_beta   90.00
_cell.angle_gamma   90.00
#
_symmetry.space_group_name_H-M   'P 1'
#
loop_
_entity.id
_entity.type
_entity.pdbx_description
1 polymer ?
#
loop_
_entity_poly.entity_id
_entity_poly.type
_entity_poly.pdbx_seq_one_letter_code
_entity_poly.pdbx_strand_id
1 'polypeptide(L)'
;MKNIAVGLDYSHNNMLTLEASSYADFTQFLFASAYKLGKIEAGFYALEKARIYDAVIISMPKNVNLKPKEVEVLEEYVRTGGSLLIIGSRGGEYLNRTNINELVSKFGFEFVTDEVNDSVNYVNLQKR
;
A
#
# COMPACT_ATOMS: atom_id res chain seq x y z
N MET A 1 -8.51 12.26 22.99
CA MET A 1 -8.51 11.27 21.89
C MET A 1 -7.07 11.15 21.40
N LYS A 2 -6.60 9.93 21.09
CA LYS A 2 -5.26 9.73 20.53
C LYS A 2 -5.24 10.27 19.09
N ASN A 3 -4.26 11.11 18.76
CA ASN A 3 -4.05 11.52 17.37
C ASN A 3 -3.46 10.34 16.60
N ILE A 4 -4.20 9.85 15.60
CA ILE A 4 -3.77 8.72 14.77
C ILE A 4 -2.87 9.23 13.64
N ALA A 5 -1.69 8.65 13.51
CA ALA A 5 -0.73 8.96 12.45
C ALA A 5 -0.73 7.87 11.38
N VAL A 6 -0.83 8.27 10.10
CA VAL A 6 -0.82 7.35 8.95
C VAL A 6 0.33 7.72 8.03
N GLY A 7 1.21 6.75 7.76
CA GLY A 7 2.34 6.91 6.88
C GLY A 7 2.05 6.32 5.50
N LEU A 8 2.24 7.08 4.44
CA LEU A 8 2.14 6.59 3.07
C LEU A 8 3.54 6.33 2.54
N ASP A 9 3.74 5.18 1.89
CA ASP A 9 5.01 4.82 1.27
C ASP A 9 5.26 5.61 -0.01
N TYR A 10 6.30 6.45 0.01
CA TYR A 10 6.77 7.23 -1.13
C TYR A 10 8.11 6.72 -1.68
N SER A 11 8.72 5.71 -1.07
CA SER A 11 10.03 5.18 -1.50
C SER A 11 9.93 4.11 -2.58
N HIS A 12 8.76 3.50 -2.78
CA HIS A 12 8.58 2.36 -3.69
C HIS A 12 7.71 2.64 -4.92
N ASN A 13 7.69 3.91 -5.37
CA ASN A 13 7.04 4.29 -6.62
C ASN A 13 5.55 3.86 -6.69
N ASN A 14 4.91 3.97 -5.53
CA ASN A 14 3.53 3.62 -5.25
C ASN A 14 2.56 4.37 -6.17
N MET A 15 1.48 3.69 -6.59
CA MET A 15 0.41 4.33 -7.37
C MET A 15 -0.39 5.32 -6.50
N LEU A 16 -0.64 4.96 -5.24
CA LEU A 16 -1.40 5.79 -4.32
C LEU A 16 -0.46 6.80 -3.65
N THR A 17 -0.59 8.06 -4.03
CA THR A 17 0.04 9.21 -3.39
C THR A 17 -1.02 10.25 -3.01
N LEU A 18 -0.72 11.10 -2.04
CA LEU A 18 -1.61 12.19 -1.61
C LEU A 18 -1.92 13.18 -2.73
N GLU A 19 -1.02 13.32 -3.69
CA GLU A 19 -1.12 14.25 -4.82
C GLU A 19 -1.84 13.64 -6.05
N ALA A 20 -2.02 12.33 -6.08
CA ALA A 20 -2.62 11.66 -7.23
C ALA A 20 -4.14 11.94 -7.29
N SER A 21 -4.58 12.65 -8.32
CA SER A 21 -5.99 12.99 -8.54
C SER A 21 -6.89 11.76 -8.65
N SER A 22 -6.38 10.63 -9.12
CA SER A 22 -7.08 9.35 -9.19
C SER A 22 -7.51 8.80 -7.81
N TYR A 23 -6.96 9.32 -6.72
CA TYR A 23 -7.27 8.90 -5.35
C TYR A 23 -7.81 10.05 -4.48
N ALA A 24 -8.29 11.14 -5.09
CA ALA A 24 -8.72 12.34 -4.38
C ALA A 24 -9.78 12.08 -3.29
N ASP A 25 -10.75 11.21 -3.54
CA ASP A 25 -11.79 10.89 -2.54
C ASP A 25 -11.22 10.14 -1.33
N PHE A 26 -10.27 9.22 -1.57
CA PHE A 26 -9.60 8.50 -0.50
C PHE A 26 -8.70 9.43 0.33
N THR A 27 -7.94 10.31 -0.32
CA THR A 27 -7.11 11.28 0.38
C THR A 27 -7.98 12.28 1.16
N GLN A 28 -9.09 12.74 0.59
CA GLN A 28 -10.07 13.57 1.29
C GLN A 28 -10.67 12.87 2.50
N PHE A 29 -11.00 11.57 2.41
CA PHE A 29 -11.45 10.77 3.54
C PHE A 29 -10.41 10.73 4.66
N LEU A 30 -9.13 10.51 4.34
CA LEU A 30 -8.05 10.50 5.33
C LEU A 30 -7.91 11.86 6.03
N PHE A 31 -8.01 12.97 5.29
CA PHE A 31 -7.99 14.31 5.87
C PHE A 31 -9.22 14.61 6.75
N ALA A 32 -10.41 14.25 6.28
CA ALA A 32 -11.67 14.44 7.01
C ALA A 32 -11.73 13.61 8.30
N SER A 33 -10.98 12.51 8.37
CA SER A 33 -10.87 11.65 9.55
C SER A 33 -9.93 12.19 10.63
N ALA A 34 -9.39 13.40 10.46
CA ALA A 34 -8.46 14.05 11.39
C ALA A 34 -7.17 13.25 11.66
N TYR A 35 -6.74 12.43 10.69
CA TYR A 35 -5.47 11.71 10.78
C TYR A 35 -4.28 12.61 10.47
N LYS A 36 -3.16 12.40 11.16
CA LYS A 36 -1.88 13.01 10.83
C LYS A 36 -1.22 12.20 9.71
N LEU A 37 -1.21 12.75 8.50
CA LEU A 37 -0.61 12.08 7.34
C LEU A 37 0.89 12.40 7.23
N GLY A 38 1.70 11.39 6.94
CA GLY A 38 3.13 11.54 6.65
C GLY A 38 3.54 10.79 5.40
N LYS A 39 4.63 11.25 4.79
CA LYS A 39 5.26 10.61 3.63
C LYS A 39 6.52 9.88 4.08
N ILE A 40 6.66 8.63 3.68
CA ILE A 40 7.83 7.80 3.97
C ILE A 40 8.68 7.75 2.70
N GLU A 41 9.59 8.70 2.55
CA GLU A 41 10.39 8.85 1.33
C GLU A 41 11.69 8.04 1.36
N ALA A 42 12.22 7.77 2.55
CA ALA A 42 13.51 7.08 2.75
C ALA A 42 13.38 5.55 2.86
N GLY A 43 12.15 5.02 2.78
CA GLY A 43 11.86 3.59 2.96
C GLY A 43 11.94 3.11 4.41
N PHE A 44 11.95 1.79 4.57
CA PHE A 44 11.75 1.12 5.87
C PHE A 44 13.05 0.52 6.41
N TYR A 45 14.06 1.34 6.65
CA TYR A 45 15.38 0.87 7.12
C TYR A 45 15.47 0.67 8.65
N ALA A 46 14.54 1.25 9.42
CA ALA A 46 14.54 1.17 10.87
C ALA A 46 13.11 1.12 11.45
N LEU A 47 12.88 0.19 12.38
CA LEU A 47 11.59 -0.03 13.04
C LEU A 47 11.05 1.23 13.73
N GLU A 48 11.92 1.99 14.40
CA GLU A 48 11.54 3.23 15.08
C GLU A 48 11.00 4.30 14.12
N LYS A 49 11.36 4.25 12.83
CA LYS A 49 10.81 5.14 11.81
C LYS A 49 9.43 4.72 11.35
N ALA A 50 9.12 3.43 11.35
CA ALA A 50 7.77 2.93 11.06
C ALA A 50 6.81 3.16 12.25
N ARG A 51 7.31 2.98 13.48
CA ARG A 51 6.54 3.10 14.74
C ARG A 51 6.01 4.50 15.05
N ILE A 52 6.47 5.54 14.36
CA ILE A 52 5.87 6.88 14.48
C ILE A 52 4.47 6.94 13.87
N TYR A 53 4.09 5.92 13.09
CA TYR A 53 2.79 5.78 12.45
C TYR A 53 2.00 4.64 13.10
N ASP A 54 0.71 4.88 13.36
CA ASP A 54 -0.22 3.87 13.81
C ASP A 54 -0.63 2.92 12.67
N ALA A 55 -0.65 3.44 11.44
CA ALA A 55 -0.82 2.64 10.23
C ALA A 55 0.12 3.08 9.11
N VAL A 56 0.58 2.12 8.32
CA VAL A 56 1.35 2.37 7.09
C VAL A 56 0.56 1.85 5.89
N ILE A 57 0.49 2.67 4.84
CA ILE A 57 -0.17 2.35 3.56
C ILE A 57 0.90 2.12 2.50
N ILE A 58 0.85 0.94 1.87
CA ILE A 58 1.68 0.55 0.73
C ILE A 58 0.72 0.18 -0.40
N SER A 59 0.65 0.97 -1.46
CA SER A 59 0.00 0.48 -2.68
C SER A 59 0.94 -0.47 -3.42
N MET A 60 0.49 -1.13 -4.48
CA MET A 60 1.37 -2.03 -5.23
C MET A 60 2.63 -1.27 -5.71
N PRO A 61 3.84 -1.63 -5.23
CA PRO A 61 5.08 -1.00 -5.68
C PRO A 61 5.29 -1.22 -7.18
N LYS A 62 5.93 -0.27 -7.86
CA LYS A 62 6.06 -0.31 -9.32
C LYS A 62 7.50 -0.18 -9.81
N ASN A 63 7.99 -1.22 -10.49
CA ASN A 63 9.35 -1.33 -11.00
C ASN A 63 10.42 -1.20 -9.91
N VAL A 64 10.12 -1.66 -8.71
CA VAL A 64 11.02 -1.59 -7.55
C VAL A 64 10.67 -2.68 -6.55
N ASN A 65 11.70 -3.27 -5.96
CA ASN A 65 11.60 -4.28 -4.92
C ASN A 65 11.79 -3.64 -3.54
N LEU A 66 11.04 -4.14 -2.56
CA LEU A 66 11.37 -3.99 -1.15
C LEU A 66 12.69 -4.69 -0.88
N LYS A 67 13.58 -4.04 -0.14
CA LYS A 67 14.82 -4.69 0.32
C LYS A 67 14.49 -5.71 1.42
N PRO A 68 15.32 -6.75 1.61
CA PRO A 68 15.12 -7.72 2.70
C PRO A 68 14.99 -7.04 4.08
N LYS A 69 15.77 -5.98 4.31
CA LYS A 69 15.68 -5.22 5.57
C LYS A 69 14.34 -4.52 5.76
N GLU A 70 13.73 -4.05 4.67
CA GLU A 70 12.42 -3.39 4.72
C GLU A 70 11.32 -4.39 5.04
N VAL A 71 11.41 -5.59 4.46
CA VAL A 71 10.52 -6.72 4.80
C VAL A 71 10.61 -7.06 6.28
N GLU A 72 11.83 -7.21 6.83
CA GLU A 72 12.02 -7.47 8.26
C GLU A 72 11.41 -6.37 9.14
N VAL A 73 11.63 -5.09 8.79
CA VAL A 73 11.12 -3.95 9.54
C VAL A 73 9.60 -3.89 9.52
N LEU A 74 8.98 -4.14 8.36
CA LEU A 74 7.53 -4.13 8.19
C LEU A 74 6.87 -5.32 8.88
N GLU A 75 7.48 -6.50 8.84
CA GLU A 75 7.01 -7.67 9.58
C GLU A 75 7.00 -7.38 11.10
N GLU A 76 8.12 -6.90 11.63
CA GLU A 76 8.25 -6.58 13.06
C GLU A 76 7.33 -5.42 13.48
N TYR A 77 7.13 -4.44 12.61
CA TYR A 77 6.18 -3.35 12.82
C TYR A 77 4.76 -3.88 13.07
N VAL A 78 4.28 -4.80 12.22
CA VAL A 78 2.96 -5.42 12.41
C VAL A 78 2.92 -6.28 13.67
N ARG A 79 3.94 -7.13 13.88
CA ARG A 79 4.01 -8.01 15.07
C ARG A 79 4.01 -7.23 16.39
N THR A 80 4.47 -5.98 16.36
CA THR A 80 4.52 -5.10 17.55
C THR A 80 3.35 -4.11 17.62
N GLY A 81 2.27 -4.34 16.85
CA GLY A 81 0.99 -3.63 16.96
C GLY A 81 0.75 -2.53 15.94
N GLY A 82 1.69 -2.33 14.99
CA GLY A 82 1.48 -1.48 13.82
C GLY A 82 0.47 -2.08 12.85
N SER A 83 -0.20 -1.23 12.07
CA SER A 83 -1.18 -1.68 11.06
C SER A 83 -0.65 -1.49 9.65
N LEU A 84 -0.78 -2.49 8.78
CA LEU A 84 -0.49 -2.36 7.35
C LEU A 84 -1.77 -2.43 6.52
N LEU A 85 -1.92 -1.46 5.61
CA LEU A 85 -2.85 -1.54 4.50
C LEU A 85 -2.04 -1.71 3.21
N ILE A 86 -2.19 -2.86 2.56
CA ILE A 86 -1.51 -3.16 1.31
C ILE A 86 -2.55 -3.30 0.20
N ILE A 87 -2.41 -2.50 -0.87
CA ILE A 87 -3.38 -2.44 -1.96
C ILE A 87 -2.77 -3.04 -3.23
N GLY A 88 -3.35 -4.13 -3.71
CA GLY A 88 -2.93 -4.81 -4.92
C GLY A 88 -3.26 -4.03 -6.20
N SER A 89 -2.62 -4.44 -7.31
CA SER A 89 -2.95 -4.00 -8.66
C SER A 89 -2.98 -5.23 -9.58
N ARG A 90 -3.55 -5.06 -10.77
CA ARG A 90 -3.71 -6.14 -11.76
C ARG A 90 -2.36 -6.82 -12.06
N GLY A 91 -2.40 -8.14 -12.26
CA GLY A 91 -1.26 -8.98 -12.60
C GLY A 91 -0.18 -9.11 -11.53
N GLY A 92 -0.50 -8.79 -10.27
CA GLY A 92 0.34 -9.04 -9.11
C GLY A 92 1.79 -8.55 -9.27
N GLU A 93 2.75 -9.29 -8.73
CA GLU A 93 4.17 -8.95 -8.79
C GLU A 93 4.74 -8.90 -10.20
N TYR A 94 4.29 -9.78 -11.10
CA TYR A 94 4.86 -9.90 -12.44
C TYR A 94 4.64 -8.63 -13.27
N LEU A 95 3.40 -8.13 -13.34
CA LEU A 95 3.11 -6.92 -14.10
C LEU A 95 3.66 -5.65 -13.43
N ASN A 96 3.74 -5.65 -12.10
CA ASN A 96 4.21 -4.49 -11.35
C ASN A 96 5.73 -4.50 -11.13
N ARG A 97 6.41 -5.60 -11.47
CA ARG A 97 7.87 -5.79 -11.34
C ARG A 97 8.35 -5.44 -9.93
N THR A 98 7.79 -6.15 -8.96
CA THR A 98 8.08 -6.00 -7.53
C THR A 98 8.17 -7.37 -6.84
N ASN A 99 8.53 -7.38 -5.56
CA ASN A 99 8.63 -8.55 -4.69
C ASN A 99 7.72 -8.44 -3.44
N ILE A 100 6.56 -7.78 -3.56
CA ILE A 100 5.64 -7.53 -2.43
C ILE A 100 5.18 -8.82 -1.71
N ASN A 101 5.17 -9.98 -2.39
CA ASN A 101 4.84 -11.27 -1.80
C ASN A 101 5.90 -11.77 -0.82
N GLU A 102 7.15 -11.29 -0.90
CA GLU A 102 8.14 -11.53 0.17
C GLU A 102 7.67 -10.96 1.52
N LEU A 103 6.90 -9.87 1.49
CA LEU A 103 6.28 -9.27 2.69
C LEU A 103 4.96 -9.95 3.03
N VAL A 104 4.00 -10.02 2.10
CA VAL A 104 2.64 -10.46 2.46
C VAL A 104 2.54 -11.94 2.81
N SER A 105 3.46 -12.78 2.28
CA SER A 105 3.53 -14.19 2.65
C SER A 105 3.86 -14.41 4.14
N LYS A 106 4.50 -13.44 4.81
CA LYS A 106 4.72 -13.46 6.27
C LYS A 106 3.43 -13.45 7.07
N PHE A 107 2.35 -12.98 6.44
CA PHE A 107 1.00 -12.87 7.01
C PHE A 107 0.03 -13.91 6.43
N GLY A 108 0.52 -14.88 5.64
CA GLY A 108 -0.27 -16.03 5.17
C GLY A 108 -1.11 -15.77 3.92
N PHE A 109 -0.80 -14.75 3.13
CA PHE A 109 -1.46 -14.50 1.84
C PHE A 109 -0.48 -14.01 0.77
N GLU A 110 -0.92 -14.00 -0.50
CA GLU A 110 -0.15 -13.53 -1.64
C GLU A 110 -1.05 -12.77 -2.64
N PHE A 111 -0.45 -11.86 -3.39
CA PHE A 111 -1.04 -11.30 -4.60
C PHE A 111 -0.70 -12.19 -5.80
N VAL A 112 -1.71 -12.87 -6.31
CA VAL A 112 -1.58 -13.73 -7.49
C VAL A 112 -1.34 -12.92 -8.77
N THR A 113 -0.68 -13.55 -9.74
CA THR A 113 -0.41 -12.95 -11.06
C THR A 113 -1.57 -13.24 -12.01
N ASP A 114 -2.68 -12.56 -11.80
CA ASP A 114 -3.86 -12.67 -12.66
C ASP A 114 -4.59 -11.32 -12.81
N GLU A 115 -5.66 -11.31 -13.60
CA GLU A 115 -6.54 -10.17 -13.74
C GLU A 115 -7.99 -10.64 -13.63
N VAL A 116 -8.73 -10.04 -12.70
CA VAL A 116 -10.17 -10.26 -12.56
C VAL A 116 -10.88 -9.46 -13.65
N ASN A 117 -11.57 -10.17 -14.54
CA ASN A 117 -12.34 -9.60 -15.64
C ASN A 117 -13.82 -9.97 -15.48
N ASP A 118 -14.71 -9.05 -15.85
CA ASP A 118 -16.13 -9.40 -15.93
C ASP A 118 -16.34 -10.38 -17.09
N SER A 119 -17.15 -11.41 -16.84
CA SER A 119 -17.62 -12.36 -17.86
C SER A 119 -18.44 -11.68 -18.97
N VAL A 120 -19.00 -10.50 -18.69
CA VAL A 120 -19.82 -9.73 -19.63
C VAL A 120 -19.37 -8.27 -19.67
N ASN A 121 -19.21 -7.71 -20.87
CA ASN A 121 -18.89 -6.29 -21.02
C ASN A 121 -20.17 -5.43 -21.05
N TYR A 122 -20.45 -4.75 -19.93
CA TYR A 122 -21.62 -3.86 -19.81
C TYR A 122 -21.42 -2.44 -20.35
N VAL A 123 -20.21 -2.07 -20.80
CA VAL A 123 -19.91 -0.72 -21.31
C VAL A 123 -20.76 -0.37 -22.54
N ASN A 124 -21.10 -1.37 -23.36
CA ASN A 124 -21.92 -1.18 -24.57
C ASN A 124 -23.42 -1.36 -24.35
N LEU A 125 -23.86 -1.86 -23.18
CA LEU A 125 -25.27 -2.19 -22.91
C LEU A 125 -26.09 -1.01 -22.35
N GLN A 126 -25.42 0.04 -21.87
CA GLN A 126 -26.08 1.25 -21.32
C GLN A 126 -26.51 2.28 -22.37
N LYS A 127 -26.36 2.00 -23.68
CA LYS A 127 -26.83 2.88 -24.77
C LYS A 127 -28.28 2.56 -25.20
N ARG A 128 -29.22 2.53 -24.27
CA ARG A 128 -30.66 2.46 -24.58
C ARG A 128 -31.42 3.55 -23.86
#